data_AF-A0A0C1RH09-F1
#
_entry.id   AF-A0A0C1RH09-F1
#
_cell.length_a   1.000
_cell.length_b   1.000
_cell.length_c   1.000
_cell.angle_alpha   90.00
_cell.angle_beta   90.00
_cell.angle_gamma   90.00
#
_symmetry.space_group_name_H-M   'P 1'
#
loop_
_entity.id
_entity.type
_entity.pdbx_description
1 polymer ?
#
loop_
_entity_poly.entity_id
_entity_poly.type
_entity_poly.pdbx_seq_one_letter_code
_entity_poly.pdbx_strand_id
1 'polypeptide(L)'
;MLRREPVQTDIERVSQFLQGKKVLITVAGGSIGSELCRQIFKSSPAEMILVGHGENSVFNIQQEIGQAVQVVKYDTKCHGG
;
A
#
# COMPACT_ATOMS: atom_id res chain seq x y z
N MET A 1 12.25 28.62 -9.38
CA MET A 1 11.67 27.55 -8.53
C MET A 1 10.26 27.96 -8.15
N LEU A 2 9.23 27.24 -8.64
CA LEU A 2 7.87 27.41 -8.15
C LEU A 2 7.78 26.72 -6.80
N ARG A 3 7.77 27.50 -5.71
CA ARG A 3 7.26 27.03 -4.42
C ARG A 3 5.79 26.68 -4.64
N ARG A 4 5.47 25.40 -4.85
CA ARG A 4 4.13 24.92 -4.53
C ARG A 4 4.06 24.97 -3.02
N GLU A 5 3.07 25.68 -2.49
CA GLU A 5 2.69 25.44 -1.11
C GLU A 5 2.46 23.93 -0.97
N PRO A 6 3.01 23.29 0.07
CA PRO A 6 2.77 21.87 0.28
C PRO A 6 1.25 21.68 0.29
N VAL A 7 0.77 20.79 -0.59
CA VAL A 7 -0.62 20.36 -0.53
C VAL A 7 -0.81 19.90 0.91
N GLN A 8 -1.66 20.60 1.66
CA GLN A 8 -2.11 20.13 2.97
C GLN A 8 -3.03 18.97 2.69
N THR A 9 -2.43 17.80 2.45
CA THR A 9 -3.17 16.55 2.49
C THR A 9 -3.72 16.48 3.90
N ASP A 10 -5.03 16.52 4.02
CA ASP A 10 -5.73 16.43 5.29
C ASP A 10 -5.59 14.99 5.80
N ILE A 11 -4.41 14.69 6.37
CA ILE A 11 -3.99 13.35 6.78
C ILE A 11 -5.01 12.79 7.79
N GLU A 12 -5.58 13.65 8.63
CA GLU A 12 -6.63 13.26 9.57
C GLU A 12 -7.88 12.77 8.84
N ARG A 13 -8.35 13.54 7.85
CA ARG A 13 -9.53 13.17 7.05
C ARG A 13 -9.31 11.88 6.24
N VAL A 14 -8.12 11.71 5.67
CA VAL A 14 -7.75 10.46 4.98
C VAL A 14 -7.69 9.30 5.97
N SER A 15 -7.12 9.51 7.15
CA SER A 15 -7.04 8.48 8.18
C SER A 15 -8.44 8.04 8.65
N GLN A 16 -9.33 9.00 8.93
CA GLN A 16 -10.73 8.73 9.28
C GLN A 16 -11.48 8.01 8.16
N PHE A 17 -11.20 8.36 6.90
CA PHE A 17 -11.81 7.69 5.76
C PHE A 17 -11.40 6.21 5.67
N LEU A 18 -10.14 5.91 5.96
CA LEU A 18 -9.57 4.55 5.86
C LEU A 18 -9.83 3.69 7.09
N GLN A 19 -10.07 4.29 8.25
CA GLN A 19 -10.27 3.58 9.51
C GLN A 19 -11.44 2.59 9.40
N GLY A 20 -11.18 1.34 9.78
CA GLY A 20 -12.17 0.27 9.73
C GLY A 20 -12.65 -0.13 8.32
N LYS A 21 -11.98 0.34 7.25
CA LYS A 21 -12.28 -0.07 5.86
C LYS A 21 -11.44 -1.25 5.43
N LYS A 22 -11.93 -1.97 4.41
CA LYS A 22 -11.14 -2.95 3.66
C LYS A 22 -10.46 -2.23 2.49
N VAL A 23 -9.15 -2.39 2.35
CA VAL A 23 -8.34 -1.64 1.38
C VAL A 23 -7.52 -2.59 0.52
N LEU A 24 -7.65 -2.50 -0.80
CA LEU A 24 -6.84 -3.22 -1.78
C LEU A 24 -5.81 -2.29 -2.42
N ILE A 25 -4.54 -2.69 -2.40
CA ILE A 25 -3.42 -1.92 -2.95
C ILE A 25 -2.84 -2.74 -4.10
N THR A 26 -3.01 -2.28 -5.35
CA THR A 26 -2.63 -3.04 -6.57
C THR A 26 -1.17 -2.92 -6.99
N VAL A 27 -0.42 -1.98 -6.40
CA VAL A 27 0.98 -1.72 -6.73
C VAL A 27 1.84 -1.70 -5.46
N ALA A 28 1.60 -2.63 -4.52
CA ALA A 28 2.18 -2.58 -3.17
C ALA A 28 3.72 -2.71 -3.14
N GLY A 29 4.33 -3.34 -4.13
CA GLY A 29 5.78 -3.59 -4.20
C GLY A 29 6.63 -2.45 -4.78
N GLY A 30 6.03 -1.35 -5.23
CA GLY A 30 6.77 -0.18 -5.72
C GLY A 30 7.02 0.86 -4.63
N SER A 31 7.93 1.81 -4.85
CA SER A 31 8.24 2.88 -3.88
C SER A 31 7.02 3.65 -3.40
N ILE A 32 6.12 4.02 -4.32
CA ILE A 32 4.85 4.72 -4.01
C ILE A 32 3.90 3.79 -3.25
N GLY A 33 3.75 2.55 -3.71
CA GLY A 33 2.84 1.60 -3.08
C GLY A 33 3.26 1.25 -1.65
N SER A 34 4.56 1.08 -1.40
CA SER A 34 5.09 0.84 -0.06
C SER A 34 4.85 2.01 0.87
N GLU A 35 4.97 3.25 0.38
CA GLU A 35 4.63 4.43 1.17
C GLU A 35 3.14 4.52 1.50
N LEU A 36 2.27 4.23 0.52
CA LEU A 36 0.84 4.13 0.75
C LEU A 36 0.49 3.04 1.76
N CYS A 37 1.14 1.87 1.69
CA CYS A 37 0.94 0.78 2.65
C CYS A 37 1.23 1.24 4.08
N ARG A 38 2.34 1.95 4.32
CA ARG A 38 2.68 2.50 5.64
C ARG A 38 1.64 3.49 6.15
N GLN A 39 1.16 4.39 5.30
CA GLN A 39 0.19 5.40 5.70
C GLN A 39 -1.17 4.78 5.98
N ILE A 40 -1.65 3.90 5.09
CA ILE A 40 -2.91 3.19 5.27
C ILE A 40 -2.87 2.31 6.51
N PHE A 41 -1.76 1.60 6.77
CA PHE A 41 -1.62 0.75 7.97
C PHE A 41 -1.78 1.55 9.27
N LYS A 42 -1.17 2.75 9.36
CA LYS A 42 -1.31 3.65 10.52
C LYS A 42 -2.75 4.12 10.76
N SER A 43 -3.59 4.14 9.73
CA SER A 43 -5.00 4.52 9.83
C SER A 43 -5.90 3.43 10.41
N SER A 44 -5.35 2.27 10.80
CA SER A 44 -6.11 1.15 11.40
C SER A 44 -7.30 0.70 10.52
N PRO A 45 -7.04 0.27 9.28
CA PRO A 45 -8.06 -0.33 8.42
C PRO A 45 -8.53 -1.65 9.03
N ALA A 46 -9.74 -2.09 8.65
CA ALA A 46 -10.25 -3.40 9.07
C ALA A 46 -9.52 -4.54 8.35
N GLU A 47 -9.08 -4.32 7.11
CA GLU A 47 -8.36 -5.32 6.32
C GLU A 47 -7.51 -4.62 5.25
N MET A 48 -6.31 -5.15 5.01
CA MET A 48 -5.45 -4.72 3.90
C MET A 48 -5.12 -5.91 3.02
N ILE A 49 -5.28 -5.71 1.71
CA ILE A 49 -4.95 -6.68 0.67
C ILE A 49 -3.88 -6.06 -0.23
N LEU A 50 -2.71 -6.68 -0.29
CA LEU A 50 -1.60 -6.22 -1.13
C LEU A 50 -1.48 -7.07 -2.38
N VAL A 51 -1.47 -6.39 -3.52
CA VAL A 51 -1.24 -6.95 -4.85
C VAL A 51 -0.07 -6.19 -5.47
N GLY A 52 0.82 -6.90 -6.16
CA GLY A 52 1.96 -6.28 -6.82
C GLY A 52 2.77 -7.28 -7.62
N HIS A 53 3.66 -6.75 -8.46
CA HIS A 53 4.56 -7.53 -9.30
C HIS A 53 5.91 -7.73 -8.59
N GLY A 54 6.37 -8.98 -8.52
CA GLY A 54 7.61 -9.37 -7.82
C GLY A 54 7.37 -9.78 -6.36
N GLU A 55 7.66 -11.05 -6.04
CA GLU A 55 7.40 -11.66 -4.72
C GLU A 55 8.16 -10.95 -3.60
N ASN A 56 9.42 -10.59 -3.83
CA ASN A 56 10.27 -9.99 -2.79
C ASN A 56 9.76 -8.63 -2.32
N SER A 57 9.32 -7.77 -3.24
CA SER A 57 8.98 -6.38 -2.89
C SER A 57 7.70 -6.27 -2.09
N VAL A 58 6.66 -7.03 -2.46
CA VAL A 58 5.39 -7.07 -1.70
C VAL A 58 5.58 -7.77 -0.36
N PHE A 59 6.40 -8.83 -0.33
CA PHE A 59 6.71 -9.53 0.92
C PHE A 59 7.48 -8.64 1.89
N ASN A 60 8.44 -7.85 1.42
CA ASN A 60 9.21 -6.93 2.25
C ASN A 60 8.32 -5.90 2.96
N ILE A 61 7.40 -5.26 2.24
CA ILE A 61 6.47 -4.30 2.86
C ILE A 61 5.48 -4.99 3.80
N GLN A 62 5.03 -6.20 3.49
CA GLN A 62 4.20 -6.99 4.40
C GLN A 62 4.94 -7.29 5.71
N GLN A 63 6.22 -7.64 5.65
CA GLN A 63 7.04 -7.85 6.86
C GLN A 63 7.25 -6.55 7.64
N GLU A 64 7.41 -5.43 6.94
CA GLU A 64 7.61 -4.10 7.57
C GLU A 64 6.38 -3.64 8.35
N ILE A 65 5.17 -3.79 7.79
CA ILE A 65 3.92 -3.33 8.44
C ILE A 65 3.22 -4.41 9.26
N GLY A 66 3.65 -5.68 9.17
CA GLY A 66 3.20 -6.78 10.02
C GLY A 66 2.28 -7.79 9.33
N GLN A 67 2.20 -8.99 9.94
CA GLN A 67 1.51 -10.17 9.37
C GLN A 67 -0.03 -10.09 9.35
N ALA A 68 -0.63 -8.99 9.82
CA ALA A 68 -2.08 -8.78 9.80
C ALA A 68 -2.64 -8.47 8.39
N VAL A 69 -1.78 -8.45 7.38
CA VAL A 69 -2.08 -8.05 6.01
C VAL A 69 -2.10 -9.27 5.11
N GLN A 70 -3.13 -9.39 4.26
CA GLN A 70 -3.22 -10.46 3.29
C GLN A 70 -2.47 -10.07 2.00
N VAL A 71 -1.60 -10.94 1.51
CA VAL A 71 -0.96 -10.77 0.20
C VAL A 71 -1.64 -11.67 -0.83
N VAL A 72 -2.17 -11.06 -1.88
CA VAL A 72 -2.73 -11.77 -3.02
C VAL A 72 -1.68 -11.78 -4.13
N LYS A 73 -1.26 -13.00 -4.50
CA LYS A 73 -0.28 -13.21 -5.56
C LYS A 73 -0.93 -12.97 -6.92
N TYR A 74 -0.30 -12.15 -7.75
CA TYR A 74 -0.52 -12.16 -9.19
C TYR A 74 0.65 -12.89 -9.84
N ASP A 75 0.38 -14.10 -10.34
CA ASP A 75 1.31 -14.87 -11.15
C ASP A 75 1.31 -14.29 -12.56
N THR A 76 2.09 -13.25 -12.77
CA THR A 76 2.50 -12.85 -14.11
C THR A 76 3.47 -13.90 -14.62
N LYS A 77 2.94 -15.02 -15.12
CA LYS A 77 3.61 -15.77 -16.18
C LYS A 77 3.66 -14.86 -17.40
N CYS A 78 4.64 -13.97 -17.46
CA CYS A 78 5.10 -13.44 -18.73
C CYS A 78 5.78 -14.61 -19.45
N HIS A 79 4.97 -15.37 -20.19
CA HIS A 79 5.46 -16.22 -21.26
C HIS A 79 5.97 -15.29 -22.37
N GLY A 80 7.27 -15.26 -22.54
CA GLY A 80 7.99 -14.65 -23.65
C GLY A 80 9.46 -14.93 -23.38
N GLY A 81 10.15 -15.80 -24.12
CA GLY A 81 10.10 -15.99 -25.57
C GLY A 81 11.49 -15.66 -26.06
#